data_AF-M4BRP6-F1
#
_entry.id   AF-M4BRP6-F1
#
_cell.length_a   1.000
_cell.length_b   1.000
_cell.length_c   1.000
_cell.angle_alpha   90.00
_cell.angle_beta   90.00
_cell.angle_gamma   90.00
#
_symmetry.space_group_name_H-M   'P 1'
#
loop_
_entity.id
_entity.type
_entity.pdbx_description
1 polymer ?
#
loop_
_entity_poly.entity_id
_entity_poly.type
_entity_poly.pdbx_seq_one_letter_code
_entity_poly.pdbx_strand_id
1 'polypeptide(L)'
;MPLCMRSLHKGLKLNHHLKFAGRQQYGLFLKGIGLQLDDAITYWKQEFCKKMSVDDFNKKYAYNIRQNYGKEGRCKDYAPSNCMRIITGDPPKNSDNHGCPFRHFDQEHLRKALQGVPEGDKQEIMSLAENHHYQIACKKYFEATHPSSDPDVLVNHPNGYFEESRKYYAAEVKEATVTAH
;
A
#
# COMPACT_ATOMS: atom_id res chain seq x y z
N MET A 1 3.38 6.78 0.19
CA MET A 1 2.59 5.51 0.30
C MET A 1 2.96 4.78 1.59
N PRO A 2 1.98 4.17 2.29
CA PRO A 2 2.22 3.38 3.50
C PRO A 2 3.02 2.11 3.20
N LEU A 3 3.70 1.56 4.21
CA LEU A 3 4.65 0.45 4.04
C LEU A 3 3.98 -0.83 3.47
N CYS A 4 2.72 -1.10 3.83
CA CYS A 4 1.97 -2.24 3.30
C CYS A 4 1.80 -2.19 1.77
N MET A 5 1.47 -1.02 1.22
CA MET A 5 1.31 -0.84 -0.22
C MET A 5 2.65 -0.75 -0.93
N ARG A 6 3.69 -0.20 -0.28
CA ARG A 6 5.07 -0.21 -0.78
C ARG A 6 5.59 -1.65 -0.93
N SER A 7 5.33 -2.51 0.05
CA SER A 7 5.67 -3.94 0.00
C SER A 7 5.00 -4.65 -1.18
N LEU A 8 3.69 -4.45 -1.36
CA LEU A 8 2.93 -5.01 -2.48
C LEU A 8 3.46 -4.52 -3.83
N HIS A 9 3.74 -3.23 -3.96
CA HIS A 9 4.31 -2.66 -5.19
C HIS A 9 5.68 -3.29 -5.51
N LYS A 10 6.56 -3.40 -4.50
CA LYS A 10 7.87 -4.03 -4.67
C LYS A 10 7.73 -5.50 -5.06
N GLY A 11 6.87 -6.27 -4.40
CA GLY A 11 6.59 -7.66 -4.74
C GLY A 11 6.08 -7.81 -6.18
N LEU A 12 5.18 -6.93 -6.60
CA LEU A 12 4.67 -6.88 -7.96
C LEU A 12 5.77 -6.63 -8.99
N LYS A 13 6.65 -5.65 -8.75
CA LYS A 13 7.75 -5.31 -9.67
C LYS A 13 8.84 -6.38 -9.73
N LEU A 14 9.13 -7.06 -8.62
CA LEU A 14 10.15 -8.12 -8.56
C LEU A 14 9.64 -9.42 -9.18
N ASN A 15 8.41 -9.81 -8.86
CA ASN A 15 7.88 -11.11 -9.24
C ASN A 15 7.11 -11.09 -10.56
N HIS A 16 6.80 -9.90 -11.08
CA HIS A 16 5.88 -9.66 -12.19
C HIS A 16 4.49 -10.30 -11.97
N HIS A 17 4.12 -10.50 -10.71
CA HIS A 17 2.88 -11.14 -10.29
C HIS A 17 2.59 -10.85 -8.82
N LEU A 18 1.31 -10.93 -8.44
CA LEU A 18 0.87 -10.98 -7.05
C LEU A 18 -0.18 -12.08 -6.87
N LYS A 19 -0.16 -12.76 -5.73
CA LYS A 19 -1.20 -13.73 -5.34
C LYS A 19 -2.54 -13.03 -5.02
N PHE A 20 -3.61 -13.82 -4.91
CA PHE A 20 -4.98 -13.32 -4.83
C PHE A 20 -5.18 -12.22 -3.77
N ALA A 21 -4.80 -12.48 -2.52
CA ALA A 21 -4.95 -11.50 -1.44
C ALA A 21 -4.15 -10.22 -1.69
N GLY A 22 -2.94 -10.32 -2.24
CA GLY A 22 -2.13 -9.17 -2.63
C GLY A 22 -2.75 -8.35 -3.77
N ARG A 23 -3.31 -9.02 -4.79
CA ARG A 23 -4.05 -8.34 -5.87
C ARG A 23 -5.29 -7.61 -5.34
N GLN A 24 -6.02 -8.21 -4.40
CA GLN A 24 -7.18 -7.58 -3.80
C GLN A 24 -6.79 -6.37 -2.95
N GLN A 25 -5.85 -6.53 -2.02
CA GLN A 25 -5.40 -5.43 -1.15
C GLN A 25 -4.82 -4.27 -1.96
N TYR A 26 -3.92 -4.55 -2.91
CA TYR A 26 -3.28 -3.50 -3.70
C TYR A 26 -4.20 -2.93 -4.77
N GLY A 27 -4.98 -3.76 -5.46
CA GLY A 27 -5.91 -3.34 -6.50
C GLY A 27 -7.00 -2.40 -5.97
N LEU A 28 -7.59 -2.72 -4.80
CA LEU A 28 -8.57 -1.85 -4.17
C LEU A 28 -7.93 -0.56 -3.62
N PHE A 29 -6.70 -0.63 -3.12
CA PHE A 29 -5.95 0.59 -2.75
C PHE A 29 -5.75 1.51 -3.97
N LEU A 30 -5.31 0.96 -5.11
CA LEU A 30 -5.10 1.70 -6.36
C LEU A 30 -6.39 2.36 -6.86
N LYS A 31 -7.50 1.62 -6.82
CA LYS A 31 -8.84 2.18 -7.11
C LYS A 31 -9.16 3.34 -6.18
N GLY A 32 -8.95 3.16 -4.86
CA GLY A 32 -9.27 4.18 -3.86
C GLY A 32 -8.43 5.44 -3.97
N ILE A 33 -7.23 5.39 -4.56
CA ILE A 33 -6.43 6.60 -4.84
C ILE A 33 -6.76 7.25 -6.20
N GLY A 34 -7.75 6.71 -6.92
CA GLY A 34 -8.30 7.30 -8.14
C GLY A 34 -7.85 6.66 -9.46
N LEU A 35 -7.14 5.52 -9.43
CA LEU A 35 -6.79 4.81 -10.67
C LEU A 35 -8.07 4.34 -11.38
N GLN A 36 -8.26 4.72 -12.64
CA GLN A 36 -9.44 4.34 -13.40
C GLN A 36 -9.35 2.89 -13.87
N LEU A 37 -10.50 2.29 -14.22
CA LEU A 37 -10.56 0.88 -14.61
C LEU A 37 -9.65 0.57 -15.81
N ASP A 38 -9.69 1.38 -16.86
CA ASP A 38 -8.90 1.14 -18.08
C ASP A 38 -7.40 1.24 -17.80
N ASP A 39 -7.00 2.21 -16.98
CA ASP A 39 -5.63 2.36 -16.51
C ASP A 39 -5.21 1.20 -15.59
N ALA A 40 -6.12 0.72 -14.73
CA ALA A 40 -5.86 -0.43 -13.88
C ALA A 40 -5.64 -1.70 -14.70
N ILE A 41 -6.49 -1.97 -15.69
CA ILE A 41 -6.31 -3.10 -16.61
C ILE A 41 -4.96 -2.98 -17.31
N THR A 42 -4.64 -1.79 -17.82
CA THR A 42 -3.35 -1.53 -18.49
C THR A 42 -2.17 -1.75 -17.55
N TYR A 43 -2.24 -1.22 -16.33
CA TYR A 43 -1.22 -1.35 -15.30
C TYR A 43 -0.93 -2.82 -14.94
N TRP A 44 -1.97 -3.60 -14.64
CA TRP A 44 -1.83 -5.01 -14.30
C TRP A 44 -1.36 -5.83 -15.50
N LYS A 45 -1.88 -5.54 -16.70
CA LYS A 45 -1.49 -6.22 -17.95
C LYS A 45 -0.01 -6.02 -18.25
N GLN A 46 0.47 -4.77 -18.20
CA GLN A 46 1.87 -4.43 -18.47
C GLN A 46 2.85 -5.18 -17.56
N GLU A 47 2.50 -5.35 -16.29
CA GLU A 47 3.38 -6.05 -15.36
C GLU A 47 3.25 -7.58 -15.48
N PHE A 48 2.04 -8.13 -15.53
CA PHE A 48 1.82 -9.57 -15.56
C PHE A 48 2.28 -10.21 -16.87
N CYS A 49 2.14 -9.50 -17.99
CA CYS A 49 2.52 -10.02 -19.31
C CYS A 49 4.03 -10.14 -19.51
N LYS A 50 4.85 -9.71 -18.53
CA LYS A 50 6.29 -10.06 -18.50
C LYS A 50 6.53 -11.55 -18.18
N LYS A 51 5.52 -12.26 -17.64
CA LYS A 51 5.59 -13.68 -17.27
C LYS A 51 4.49 -14.56 -17.86
N MET A 52 3.46 -13.98 -18.47
CA MET A 52 2.36 -14.74 -19.09
C MET A 52 1.93 -14.07 -20.40
N SER A 53 1.16 -14.79 -21.21
CA SER A 53 0.59 -14.23 -22.43
C SER A 53 -0.54 -13.23 -22.12
N VAL A 54 -0.84 -12.35 -23.07
CA VAL A 54 -2.01 -11.45 -22.99
C VAL A 54 -3.31 -12.24 -22.87
N ASP A 55 -3.41 -13.38 -23.56
CA ASP A 55 -4.59 -14.24 -23.51
C ASP A 55 -4.77 -14.89 -22.14
N ASP A 56 -3.69 -15.37 -21.53
CA ASP A 56 -3.69 -15.85 -20.15
C ASP A 56 -4.11 -14.75 -19.17
N PHE A 57 -3.61 -13.54 -19.37
CA PHE A 57 -3.97 -12.40 -18.53
C PHE A 57 -5.47 -12.11 -18.60
N ASN A 58 -6.01 -12.00 -19.83
CA ASN A 58 -7.42 -11.73 -20.07
C ASN A 58 -8.31 -12.82 -19.47
N LYS A 59 -7.94 -14.10 -19.67
CA LYS A 59 -8.70 -15.26 -19.18
C LYS A 59 -8.71 -15.36 -17.66
N LYS A 60 -7.59 -15.05 -16.99
CA LYS A 60 -7.41 -15.33 -15.54
C LYS A 60 -7.64 -14.12 -14.65
N TYR A 61 -7.40 -12.89 -15.12
CA TYR A 61 -7.30 -11.71 -14.25
C TYR A 61 -8.21 -10.54 -14.64
N ALA A 62 -8.42 -10.28 -15.94
CA ALA A 62 -9.16 -9.11 -16.39
C ALA A 62 -10.57 -9.02 -15.78
N TYR A 63 -11.26 -10.17 -15.69
CA TYR A 63 -12.57 -10.29 -15.04
C TYR A 63 -12.57 -9.80 -13.58
N ASN A 64 -11.66 -10.34 -12.75
CA ASN A 64 -11.55 -9.95 -11.33
C ASN A 64 -11.22 -8.45 -11.18
N ILE A 65 -10.41 -7.89 -12.07
CA ILE A 65 -10.12 -6.46 -12.05
C ILE A 65 -11.40 -5.65 -12.32
N ARG A 66 -12.19 -6.01 -13.34
CA ARG A 66 -13.47 -5.33 -13.64
C ARG A 66 -14.48 -5.44 -12.51
N GLN A 67 -14.53 -6.60 -11.84
CA GLN A 67 -15.37 -6.81 -10.66
C GLN A 67 -15.01 -5.88 -9.50
N ASN A 68 -13.71 -5.65 -9.24
CA ASN A 68 -13.28 -4.72 -8.19
C ASN A 68 -13.79 -3.28 -8.42
N TYR A 69 -14.11 -2.91 -9.66
CA TYR A 69 -14.67 -1.61 -10.07
C TYR A 69 -16.21 -1.63 -10.27
N GLY A 70 -16.88 -2.73 -9.91
CA GLY A 70 -18.34 -2.83 -9.99
C GLY A 70 -18.90 -2.89 -11.42
N LYS A 71 -18.07 -3.13 -12.44
CA LYS A 71 -18.50 -3.19 -13.85
C LYS A 71 -18.98 -4.57 -14.32
N GLU A 72 -18.94 -5.60 -13.45
CA GLU A 72 -19.39 -6.96 -13.76
C GLU A 72 -20.03 -7.65 -12.52
N GLY A 73 -21.12 -8.39 -12.71
CA GLY A 73 -21.80 -9.17 -11.65
C GLY A 73 -22.78 -8.39 -10.76
N ARG A 74 -22.89 -8.75 -9.47
CA ARG A 74 -23.83 -8.16 -8.48
C ARG A 74 -23.55 -6.68 -8.10
N CYS A 75 -22.80 -5.92 -8.90
CA CYS A 75 -22.42 -4.53 -8.64
C CYS A 75 -21.95 -4.27 -7.19
N LYS A 76 -21.17 -5.19 -6.60
CA LYS A 76 -20.56 -4.93 -5.29
C LYS A 76 -19.37 -4.00 -5.51
N ASP A 77 -19.59 -2.72 -5.26
CA ASP A 77 -18.53 -1.73 -5.24
C ASP A 77 -17.63 -1.97 -4.02
N TYR A 78 -16.62 -2.82 -4.19
CA TYR A 78 -15.71 -3.19 -3.10
C TYR A 78 -14.94 -1.95 -2.63
N ALA A 79 -15.17 -1.56 -1.38
CA ALA A 79 -14.42 -0.51 -0.73
C ALA A 79 -12.97 -0.95 -0.46
N PRO A 80 -11.99 -0.04 -0.54
CA PRO A 80 -10.63 -0.28 -0.09
C PRO A 80 -10.58 -0.79 1.36
N SER A 81 -9.61 -1.67 1.66
CA SER A 81 -9.46 -2.24 3.00
C SER A 81 -8.83 -1.23 3.96
N ASN A 82 -9.48 -1.00 5.10
CA ASN A 82 -8.91 -0.23 6.21
C ASN A 82 -7.79 -0.99 6.93
N CYS A 83 -7.04 -0.31 7.81
CA CYS A 83 -5.92 -0.91 8.53
C CYS A 83 -6.36 -2.12 9.36
N MET A 84 -7.48 -2.02 10.08
CA MET A 84 -7.97 -3.13 10.91
C MET A 84 -8.23 -4.39 10.09
N ARG A 85 -8.90 -4.28 8.94
CA ARG A 85 -9.15 -5.43 8.05
C ARG A 85 -7.85 -6.05 7.53
N ILE A 86 -6.85 -5.25 7.20
CA ILE A 86 -5.54 -5.74 6.73
C ILE A 86 -4.74 -6.39 7.86
N ILE A 87 -4.86 -5.84 9.07
CA ILE A 87 -4.20 -6.35 10.27
C ILE A 87 -4.84 -7.69 10.66
N THR A 88 -6.17 -7.77 10.79
CA THR A 88 -6.87 -8.95 11.33
C THR A 88 -7.30 -9.99 10.29
N GLY A 89 -7.09 -9.71 8.99
CA GLY A 89 -7.37 -10.67 7.92
C GLY A 89 -6.39 -11.85 7.92
N ASP A 90 -6.57 -12.73 6.92
CA ASP A 90 -5.72 -13.92 6.78
C ASP A 90 -4.23 -13.54 6.69
N PRO A 91 -3.37 -14.10 7.55
CA PRO A 91 -1.95 -13.77 7.53
C PRO A 91 -1.30 -14.21 6.22
N PRO A 92 -0.30 -13.46 5.73
CA PRO A 92 0.45 -13.85 4.53
C PRO A 92 1.15 -15.18 4.74
N LYS A 93 1.05 -16.08 3.76
CA LYS A 93 1.82 -17.32 3.71
C LYS A 93 3.14 -17.09 2.97
N ASN A 94 3.99 -18.11 2.94
CA ASN A 94 5.24 -18.07 2.17
C ASN A 94 4.98 -17.56 0.73
N SER A 95 5.75 -16.57 0.30
CA SER A 95 5.64 -15.82 -0.98
C SER A 95 4.41 -14.91 -1.16
N ASP A 96 3.58 -14.70 -0.15
CA ASP A 96 2.57 -13.64 -0.17
C ASP A 96 3.17 -12.30 0.26
N ASN A 97 2.68 -11.21 -0.32
CA ASN A 97 3.14 -9.85 -0.02
C ASN A 97 2.05 -8.99 0.67
N HIS A 98 0.86 -9.56 0.95
CA HIS A 98 -0.26 -8.83 1.56
C HIS A 98 -0.13 -8.71 3.08
N GLY A 99 -1.05 -7.99 3.69
CA GLY A 99 -1.09 -7.75 5.13
C GLY A 99 -0.41 -6.45 5.55
N CYS A 100 -0.26 -6.29 6.87
CA CYS A 100 0.42 -5.17 7.51
C CYS A 100 1.88 -5.57 7.84
N PRO A 101 2.91 -4.88 7.30
CA PRO A 101 4.31 -5.14 7.63
C PRO A 101 4.61 -5.05 9.12
N PHE A 102 3.99 -4.12 9.84
CA PHE A 102 4.17 -3.96 11.29
C PHE A 102 3.61 -5.14 12.10
N ARG A 103 2.73 -5.97 11.53
CA ARG A 103 2.21 -7.19 12.19
C ARG A 103 2.87 -8.46 11.66
N HIS A 104 3.09 -8.55 10.36
CA HIS A 104 3.38 -9.82 9.69
C HIS A 104 4.84 -9.98 9.25
N PHE A 105 5.66 -8.93 9.27
CA PHE A 105 7.09 -9.10 9.08
C PHE A 105 7.72 -9.51 10.41
N ASP A 106 8.73 -10.37 10.36
CA ASP A 106 9.64 -10.53 11.48
C ASP A 106 10.50 -9.27 11.68
N GLN A 107 11.23 -9.22 12.79
CA GLN A 107 12.06 -8.07 13.15
C GLN A 107 13.10 -7.73 12.09
N GLU A 108 13.75 -8.72 11.48
CA GLU A 108 14.80 -8.51 10.48
C GLU A 108 14.22 -7.89 9.20
N HIS A 109 13.13 -8.48 8.69
CA HIS A 109 12.44 -8.00 7.51
C HIS A 109 11.84 -6.60 7.73
N LEU A 110 11.26 -6.34 8.90
CA LEU A 110 10.74 -5.02 9.26
C LEU A 110 11.87 -3.98 9.31
N ARG A 111 12.98 -4.30 9.99
CA ARG A 111 14.15 -3.43 10.08
C ARG A 111 14.71 -3.07 8.70
N LYS A 112 14.78 -4.05 7.79
CA LYS A 112 15.21 -3.84 6.40
C LYS A 112 14.19 -3.01 5.60
N ALA A 113 12.90 -3.19 5.84
CA ALA A 113 11.85 -2.41 5.19
C ALA A 113 11.82 -0.94 5.65
N LEU A 114 12.33 -0.65 6.85
CA LEU A 114 12.50 0.70 7.41
C LEU A 114 13.84 1.35 7.00
N GLN A 115 14.48 0.89 5.92
CA GLN A 115 15.67 1.56 5.39
C GLN A 115 15.36 3.03 5.02
N GLY A 116 16.24 3.93 5.45
CA GLY A 116 16.07 5.39 5.27
C GLY A 116 15.35 6.10 6.42
N VAL A 117 14.79 5.36 7.39
CA VAL A 117 14.27 5.93 8.64
C VAL A 117 15.43 6.12 9.64
N PRO A 118 15.49 7.26 10.37
CA PRO A 118 16.48 7.47 11.43
C PRO A 118 16.51 6.33 12.45
N GLU A 119 17.68 6.01 12.99
CA GLU A 119 17.82 4.81 13.82
C GLU A 119 17.00 4.87 15.12
N GLY A 120 16.89 6.05 15.73
CA GLY A 120 16.02 6.27 16.90
C GLY A 120 14.55 5.97 16.61
N ASP A 121 14.00 6.58 15.55
CA ASP A 121 12.60 6.32 15.14
C ASP A 121 12.39 4.87 14.73
N LYS A 122 13.38 4.24 14.09
CA LYS A 122 13.32 2.83 13.70
C LYS A 122 13.17 1.91 14.91
N GLN A 123 13.95 2.14 15.97
CA GLN A 123 13.85 1.38 17.22
C GLN A 123 12.48 1.56 17.87
N GLU A 124 11.96 2.79 17.90
CA GLU A 124 10.63 3.08 18.45
C GLU A 124 9.52 2.40 17.64
N ILE A 125 9.56 2.49 16.31
CA ILE A 125 8.60 1.83 15.40
C ILE A 125 8.60 0.31 15.61
N MET A 126 9.79 -0.30 15.73
CA MET A 126 9.91 -1.74 15.98
C MET A 126 9.35 -2.11 17.35
N SER A 127 9.65 -1.35 18.40
CA SER A 127 9.09 -1.57 19.73
C SER A 127 7.56 -1.44 19.76
N LEU A 128 6.99 -0.45 19.06
CA LEU A 128 5.53 -0.31 18.92
C LEU A 128 4.92 -1.52 18.19
N ALA A 129 5.57 -2.03 17.15
CA ALA A 129 5.13 -3.21 16.43
C ALA A 129 5.15 -4.47 17.31
N GLU A 130 6.20 -4.66 18.12
CA GLU A 130 6.32 -5.77 19.08
C GLU A 130 5.24 -5.73 20.15
N ASN A 131 4.88 -4.53 20.63
CA ASN A 131 3.79 -4.31 21.58
C ASN A 131 2.40 -4.31 20.93
N HIS A 132 2.28 -4.81 19.70
CA HIS A 132 1.02 -4.91 18.94
C HIS A 132 0.33 -3.56 18.63
N HIS A 133 1.04 -2.44 18.77
CA HIS A 133 0.56 -1.09 18.45
C HIS A 133 0.76 -0.77 16.96
N TYR A 134 0.27 -1.63 16.05
CA TYR A 134 0.61 -1.60 14.62
C TYR A 134 0.27 -0.30 13.89
N GLN A 135 -0.89 0.29 14.21
CA GLN A 135 -1.31 1.55 13.58
C GLN A 135 -0.49 2.74 14.09
N ILE A 136 -0.09 2.70 15.36
CA ILE A 136 0.78 3.72 15.96
C ILE A 136 2.19 3.60 15.37
N ALA A 137 2.71 2.38 15.19
CA ALA A 137 3.96 2.15 14.46
C ALA A 137 3.89 2.70 13.02
N CYS A 138 2.75 2.54 12.33
CA CYS A 138 2.52 3.11 11.01
C CYS A 138 2.46 4.65 11.03
N LYS A 139 1.85 5.25 12.06
CA LYS A 139 1.85 6.71 12.27
C LYS A 139 3.26 7.24 12.53
N LYS A 140 4.02 6.61 13.43
CA LYS A 140 5.42 6.97 13.69
C LYS A 140 6.28 6.86 12.43
N TYR A 141 6.04 5.84 11.59
CA TYR A 141 6.67 5.75 10.27
C TYR A 141 6.26 6.90 9.33
N PHE A 142 5.01 7.37 9.37
CA PHE A 142 4.57 8.55 8.62
C PHE A 142 5.36 9.79 9.04
N GLU A 143 5.37 10.09 10.34
CA GLU A 143 6.07 11.25 10.93
C GLU A 143 7.57 11.23 10.59
N ALA A 144 8.23 10.07 10.74
CA ALA A 144 9.65 9.92 10.45
C ALA A 144 9.99 10.07 8.95
N THR A 145 9.01 9.92 8.06
CA THR A 145 9.20 10.06 6.59
C THR A 145 8.59 11.33 6.01
N HIS A 146 7.90 12.13 6.82
CA HIS A 146 7.32 13.43 6.47
C HIS A 146 7.61 14.41 7.61
N PRO A 147 8.87 14.84 7.78
CA PRO A 147 9.23 15.78 8.84
C PRO A 147 8.36 17.03 8.80
N SER A 148 7.89 17.51 9.96
CA SER A 148 6.99 18.67 10.08
C SER A 148 5.56 18.45 9.55
N SER A 149 5.15 17.21 9.29
CA SER A 149 3.73 16.91 9.01
C SER A 149 2.84 17.19 10.23
N ASP A 150 1.54 17.38 9.99
CA ASP A 150 0.54 17.54 11.04
C ASP A 150 0.57 16.35 12.05
N PRO A 151 0.83 16.60 13.35
CA PRO A 151 0.90 15.56 14.36
C PRO A 151 -0.44 14.87 14.63
N ASP A 152 -1.57 15.48 14.23
CA ASP A 152 -2.91 14.94 14.46
C ASP A 152 -3.40 14.04 13.32
N VAL A 153 -2.55 13.75 12.33
CA VAL A 153 -2.87 12.84 11.22
C VAL A 153 -3.31 11.47 11.75
N LEU A 154 -4.54 11.10 11.39
CA LEU A 154 -5.14 9.82 11.75
C LEU A 154 -4.76 8.71 10.76
N VAL A 155 -3.91 7.78 11.20
CA VAL A 155 -3.49 6.63 10.38
C VAL A 155 -4.33 5.38 10.70
N ASN A 156 -5.52 5.30 10.10
CA ASN A 156 -6.42 4.13 10.22
C ASN A 156 -6.82 3.48 8.89
N HIS A 157 -6.40 4.07 7.77
CA HIS A 157 -6.71 3.59 6.44
C HIS A 157 -5.52 3.83 5.49
N PRO A 158 -5.10 2.85 4.66
CA PRO A 158 -3.99 3.05 3.71
C PRO A 158 -4.22 4.19 2.72
N ASN A 159 -5.44 4.33 2.18
CA ASN A 159 -5.82 5.47 1.34
C ASN A 159 -5.73 6.81 2.10
N GLY A 160 -6.22 6.89 3.34
CA GLY A 160 -6.07 8.10 4.17
C GLY A 160 -4.59 8.48 4.41
N TYR A 161 -3.73 7.50 4.74
CA TYR A 161 -2.28 7.74 4.80
C TYR A 161 -1.75 8.34 3.49
N PHE A 162 -2.17 7.79 2.35
CA PHE A 162 -1.71 8.25 1.04
C PHE A 162 -2.18 9.68 0.73
N GLU A 163 -3.41 10.01 1.09
CA GLU A 163 -3.97 11.36 0.93
C GLU A 163 -3.21 12.39 1.76
N GLU A 164 -2.96 12.10 3.05
CA GLU A 164 -2.17 12.99 3.91
C GLU A 164 -0.73 13.15 3.42
N SER A 165 -0.12 12.04 2.96
CA SER A 165 1.21 12.08 2.33
C SER A 165 1.22 12.98 1.08
N ARG A 166 0.17 12.94 0.26
CA ARG A 166 0.04 13.84 -0.91
C ARG A 166 -0.14 15.30 -0.52
N LYS A 167 -0.94 15.58 0.52
CA LYS A 167 -1.15 16.94 1.02
C LYS A 167 0.17 17.55 1.51
N TYR A 168 0.96 16.77 2.26
CA TYR A 168 2.29 17.16 2.71
C TYR A 168 3.19 17.60 1.54
N TYR A 169 3.40 16.73 0.54
CA TYR A 169 4.27 17.08 -0.60
C TYR A 169 3.70 18.22 -1.47
N ALA A 170 2.38 18.37 -1.54
CA ALA A 170 1.76 19.50 -2.24
C ALA A 170 1.98 20.84 -1.51
N ALA A 171 2.10 20.84 -0.19
CA ALA A 171 2.44 22.03 0.60
C ALA A 171 3.92 22.38 0.43
N GLU A 172 4.82 21.41 0.53
CA GLU A 172 6.27 21.58 0.31
C GLU A 172 6.59 22.23 -1.05
N VAL A 173 5.92 21.77 -2.12
CA VAL A 173 6.10 22.35 -3.46
C VAL A 173 5.65 23.81 -3.52
N LYS A 174 4.59 24.19 -2.81
CA LYS A 174 4.10 25.57 -2.77
C LYS A 174 5.05 26.47 -1.97
N GLU A 175 5.61 25.99 -0.87
CA GLU A 175 6.59 26.75 -0.09
C GLU A 175 7.89 26.96 -0.88
N ALA A 176 8.35 25.94 -1.61
CA ALA A 176 9.51 26.03 -2.49
C ALA A 176 9.31 27.03 -3.64
N THR A 177 8.09 27.16 -4.20
CA THR A 177 7.82 28.16 -5.26
C THR A 177 7.66 29.57 -4.72
N VAL A 178 7.14 29.75 -3.50
CA VAL A 178 7.02 31.07 -2.86
C VAL A 178 8.38 31.62 -2.42
N THR A 179 9.29 30.76 -1.95
CA THR A 179 10.64 31.16 -1.51
C THR A 179 11.62 31.43 -2.66
N ALA A 180 11.26 31.05 -3.89
CA ALA A 180 12.06 31.28 -5.10
C ALA A 180 11.74 32.61 -5.82
N HIS A 181 10.82 33.42 -5.28
CA HIS A 181 10.45 34.75 -5.75
C HIS A 181 10.81 35.82 -4.72
#